data_AF-A0A4P9YXC4-F1
#
_entry.id   AF-A0A4P9YXC4-F1
#
_cell.length_a   1.000
_cell.length_b   1.000
_cell.length_c   1.000
_cell.angle_alpha   90.00
_cell.angle_beta   90.00
_cell.angle_gamma   90.00
#
_symmetry.space_group_name_H-M   'P 1'
#
loop_
_entity.id
_entity.type
_entity.pdbx_description
1 polymer ?
#
loop_
_entity_poly.entity_id
_entity_poly.type
_entity_poly.pdbx_seq_one_letter_code
_entity_poly.pdbx_strand_id
1 'polypeptide(L)'
;MAEQEARDLLVRATKKANYTGWFGGNKYEEAAELYGRAANQFKLAKLWKEAGDCFYRQADMQTRIQERDEAAPTFVAASKCYKKSNPEDAVAALKMAIEILTERGRFHAAAAHQKEVAQIYESDLINIEAAMEAYQIAADWYGGEEATAQANACLLKVAEFAAQLEQYERAIEKFEQVARANVDNQLTKWSLKDYFLKAGLCQLCLKDTDGLQRALACYQDMDLTFGSTRE
;
A
#
# COMPACT_ATOMS: atom_id res chain seq x y z
N MET A 1 6.10 -27.62 21.60
CA MET A 1 7.41 -27.96 20.99
C MET A 1 7.91 -26.83 20.09
N ALA A 2 7.19 -26.46 19.04
CA ALA A 2 7.58 -25.36 18.13
C ALA A 2 7.86 -24.02 18.84
N GLU A 3 7.01 -23.60 19.80
CA GLU A 3 7.22 -22.34 20.54
C GLU A 3 8.51 -22.34 21.36
N GLN A 4 8.81 -23.43 22.08
CA GLN A 4 10.03 -23.52 22.89
C GLN A 4 11.28 -23.46 22.01
N GLU A 5 11.27 -24.19 20.89
CA GLU A 5 12.35 -24.15 19.89
C GLU A 5 12.52 -22.74 19.30
N ALA A 6 11.41 -22.05 19.00
CA ALA A 6 11.44 -20.67 18.50
C ALA A 6 12.11 -19.71 19.49
N ARG A 7 11.76 -19.81 20.78
CA ARG A 7 12.36 -18.99 21.85
C ARG A 7 13.87 -19.26 22.01
N ASP A 8 14.28 -20.52 21.94
CA ASP A 8 15.69 -20.88 22.03
C ASP A 8 16.50 -20.35 20.84
N LEU A 9 15.93 -20.44 19.62
CA LEU A 9 16.52 -19.86 18.40
C LEU A 9 16.62 -18.34 18.51
N LEU A 10 15.58 -17.67 18.99
CA LEU A 10 15.54 -16.23 19.18
C LEU A 10 16.65 -15.75 20.12
N VAL A 11 16.82 -16.40 21.28
CA VAL A 11 17.90 -16.07 22.23
C VAL A 11 19.28 -16.21 21.59
N ARG A 12 19.50 -17.28 20.81
CA ARG A 12 20.77 -17.48 20.07
C ARG A 12 20.98 -16.39 19.03
N ALA A 13 19.96 -16.05 18.25
CA ALA A 13 20.00 -15.02 17.21
C ALA A 13 20.38 -13.66 17.82
N THR A 14 19.70 -13.25 18.89
CA THR A 14 19.96 -11.97 19.57
C THR A 14 21.35 -11.92 20.19
N LYS A 15 21.81 -13.02 20.81
CA LYS A 15 23.19 -13.10 21.33
C LYS A 15 24.23 -12.96 20.21
N LYS A 16 23.99 -13.58 19.05
CA LYS A 16 24.89 -13.49 17.90
C LYS A 16 24.94 -12.07 17.31
N ALA A 17 23.78 -11.45 17.09
CA ALA A 17 23.68 -10.09 16.56
C ALA A 17 24.44 -9.06 17.42
N ASN A 18 24.34 -9.20 18.75
CA ASN A 18 24.95 -8.28 19.72
C ASN A 18 26.41 -8.61 20.07
N TYR A 19 27.01 -9.62 19.43
CA TYR A 19 28.40 -9.99 19.70
C TYR A 19 29.38 -8.88 19.25
N THR A 20 30.26 -8.45 20.15
CA THR A 20 31.23 -7.36 19.94
C THR A 20 32.70 -7.83 19.94
N GLY A 21 32.96 -9.14 20.01
CA GLY A 21 34.33 -9.66 20.04
C GLY A 21 35.08 -9.60 18.70
N TRP A 22 36.41 -9.74 18.76
CA TRP A 22 37.36 -9.58 17.65
C TRP A 22 37.12 -10.51 16.43
N PHE A 23 36.41 -11.63 16.62
CA PHE A 23 36.08 -12.61 15.55
C PHE A 23 34.65 -12.42 14.99
N GLY A 24 34.26 -11.17 14.69
CA GLY A 24 32.88 -10.80 14.34
C GLY A 24 32.51 -10.89 12.85
N GLY A 25 33.39 -11.43 12.00
CA GLY A 25 33.30 -11.30 10.54
C GLY A 25 31.98 -11.76 9.92
N ASN A 26 31.27 -12.72 10.53
CA ASN A 26 30.01 -13.24 10.00
C ASN A 26 28.80 -13.22 10.96
N LYS A 27 28.79 -12.32 11.95
CA LYS A 27 27.77 -12.38 13.00
C LYS A 27 26.35 -12.06 12.53
N TYR A 28 26.20 -11.20 11.53
CA TYR A 28 24.88 -10.75 11.08
C TYR A 28 24.22 -11.76 10.13
N GLU A 29 25.00 -12.44 9.27
CA GLU A 29 24.49 -13.53 8.42
C GLU A 29 23.97 -14.69 9.29
N GLU A 30 24.78 -15.15 10.25
CA GLU A 30 24.36 -16.20 11.19
C GLU A 30 23.15 -15.78 12.04
N ALA A 31 23.09 -14.52 12.45
CA ALA A 31 21.93 -14.00 13.18
C ALA A 31 20.67 -13.97 12.30
N ALA A 32 20.80 -13.56 11.03
CA ALA A 32 19.69 -13.54 10.08
C ALA A 32 19.11 -14.95 9.88
N GLU A 33 19.95 -15.96 9.69
CA GLU A 33 19.51 -17.36 9.54
C GLU A 33 18.75 -17.84 10.79
N LEU A 34 19.29 -17.56 11.98
CA LEU A 34 18.65 -17.94 13.25
C LEU A 34 17.31 -17.23 13.45
N TYR A 35 17.23 -15.94 13.11
CA TYR A 35 15.96 -15.18 13.15
C TYR A 35 14.93 -15.75 12.18
N GLY A 36 15.30 -16.08 10.95
CA GLY A 36 14.38 -16.67 9.97
C GLY A 36 13.85 -18.04 10.40
N ARG A 37 14.72 -18.87 11.00
CA ARG A 37 14.31 -20.16 11.59
C ARG A 37 13.34 -19.96 12.77
N ALA A 38 13.65 -19.02 13.67
CA ALA A 38 12.76 -18.68 14.79
C ALA A 38 11.39 -18.18 14.28
N ALA A 39 11.38 -17.29 13.28
CA ALA A 39 10.18 -16.74 12.69
C ALA A 39 9.24 -17.83 12.14
N ASN A 40 9.81 -18.80 11.42
CA ASN A 40 9.05 -19.94 10.91
C ASN A 40 8.47 -20.82 12.02
N GLN A 41 9.21 -21.05 13.11
CA GLN A 41 8.71 -21.80 14.26
C GLN A 41 7.60 -21.05 15.01
N PHE A 42 7.73 -19.72 15.20
CA PHE A 42 6.66 -18.89 15.75
C PHE A 42 5.41 -18.90 14.88
N LYS A 43 5.58 -18.86 13.55
CA LYS A 43 4.49 -18.98 12.58
C LYS A 43 3.75 -20.33 12.69
N LEU A 44 4.48 -21.44 12.86
CA LEU A 44 3.88 -22.77 13.10
C LEU A 44 3.11 -22.81 14.42
N ALA A 45 3.61 -22.13 15.45
CA ALA A 45 2.94 -21.96 16.73
C ALA A 45 1.77 -20.95 16.69
N LYS A 46 1.50 -20.30 15.54
CA LYS A 46 0.51 -19.23 15.35
C LYS A 46 0.75 -17.99 16.22
N LEU A 47 1.99 -17.78 16.65
CA LEU A 47 2.46 -16.59 17.36
C LEU A 47 2.88 -15.55 16.32
N TRP A 48 1.88 -14.86 15.75
CA TRP A 48 2.06 -14.01 14.57
C TRP A 48 2.92 -12.77 14.85
N LYS A 49 2.77 -12.16 16.03
CA LYS A 49 3.56 -10.99 16.40
C LYS A 49 5.04 -11.35 16.52
N GLU A 50 5.35 -12.42 17.25
CA GLU A 50 6.70 -12.91 17.45
C GLU A 50 7.36 -13.38 16.14
N ALA A 51 6.57 -13.99 15.25
CA ALA A 51 7.03 -14.33 13.90
C ALA A 51 7.39 -13.07 13.10
N GLY A 52 6.52 -12.04 13.16
CA GLY A 52 6.78 -10.73 12.55
C GLY A 52 8.06 -10.09 13.08
N ASP A 53 8.23 -10.04 14.41
CA ASP A 53 9.42 -9.49 15.06
C ASP A 53 10.70 -10.20 14.63
N CYS A 54 10.65 -11.52 14.48
CA CYS A 54 11.80 -12.29 14.01
C CYS A 54 12.10 -12.02 12.53
N PHE A 55 11.10 -11.98 11.64
CA PHE A 55 11.31 -11.62 10.24
C PHE A 55 11.82 -10.18 10.09
N TYR A 56 11.30 -9.23 10.87
CA TYR A 56 11.78 -7.85 10.84
C TYR A 56 13.26 -7.77 11.24
N ARG A 57 13.65 -8.47 12.32
CA ARG A 57 15.06 -8.54 12.73
C ARG A 57 15.93 -9.25 11.71
N GLN A 58 15.45 -10.32 11.06
CA GLN A 58 16.15 -10.96 9.95
C GLN A 58 16.43 -9.94 8.83
N ALA A 59 15.42 -9.19 8.40
CA ALA A 59 15.55 -8.18 7.35
C ALA A 59 16.49 -7.03 7.74
N ASP A 60 16.48 -6.61 9.01
CA ASP A 60 17.45 -5.63 9.54
C ASP A 60 18.89 -6.18 9.45
N MET A 61 19.11 -7.45 9.79
CA MET A 61 20.43 -8.07 9.66
C MET A 61 20.87 -8.14 8.18
N GLN A 62 19.99 -8.55 7.26
CA GLN A 62 20.24 -8.57 5.81
C GLN A 62 20.60 -7.18 5.28
N THR A 63 19.91 -6.14 5.76
CA THR A 63 20.20 -4.75 5.40
C THR A 63 21.60 -4.32 5.85
N ARG A 64 22.03 -4.72 7.07
CA ARG A 64 23.36 -4.39 7.61
C ARG A 64 24.51 -5.05 6.84
N ILE A 65 24.28 -6.21 6.26
CA ILE A 65 25.27 -6.91 5.41
C ILE A 65 25.14 -6.55 3.93
N GLN A 66 24.35 -5.52 3.60
CA GLN A 66 24.12 -4.99 2.25
C GLN A 66 23.35 -5.93 1.29
N GLU A 67 22.71 -6.97 1.81
CA GLU A 67 21.82 -7.87 1.06
C GLU A 67 20.39 -7.29 0.95
N ARG A 68 20.29 -6.05 0.46
CA ARG A 68 19.00 -5.32 0.41
C ARG A 68 17.94 -6.03 -0.45
N ASP A 69 18.35 -6.69 -1.53
CA ASP A 69 17.43 -7.43 -2.40
C ASP A 69 16.76 -8.62 -1.67
N GLU A 70 17.44 -9.20 -0.67
CA GLU A 70 16.86 -10.24 0.20
C GLU A 70 16.08 -9.64 1.38
N ALA A 71 16.49 -8.48 1.88
CA ALA A 71 15.81 -7.80 2.98
C ALA A 71 14.37 -7.38 2.62
N ALA A 72 14.14 -6.86 1.41
CA ALA A 72 12.81 -6.41 0.97
C ALA A 72 11.71 -7.49 1.07
N PRO A 73 11.85 -8.69 0.48
CA PRO A 73 10.85 -9.75 0.63
C PRO A 73 10.72 -10.25 2.07
N THR A 74 11.78 -10.18 2.88
CA THR A 74 11.74 -10.54 4.31
C THR A 74 10.92 -9.51 5.11
N PHE A 75 11.06 -8.22 4.84
CA PHE A 75 10.18 -7.19 5.43
C PHE A 75 8.71 -7.39 5.04
N VAL A 76 8.42 -7.78 3.79
CA VAL A 76 7.07 -8.14 3.36
C VAL A 76 6.55 -9.37 4.12
N ALA A 77 7.41 -10.36 4.38
CA ALA A 77 7.04 -11.53 5.20
C ALA A 77 6.72 -11.14 6.66
N ALA A 78 7.47 -10.19 7.24
CA ALA A 78 7.18 -9.61 8.54
C ALA A 78 5.80 -8.93 8.55
N SER A 79 5.53 -8.07 7.56
CA SER A 79 4.24 -7.39 7.42
C SER A 79 3.05 -8.36 7.37
N LYS A 80 3.16 -9.44 6.59
CA LYS A 80 2.11 -10.48 6.51
C LYS A 80 1.83 -11.16 7.84
N CYS A 81 2.84 -11.27 8.71
CA CYS A 81 2.65 -11.78 10.07
C CYS A 81 1.98 -10.72 10.95
N TYR A 82 2.47 -9.48 10.90
CA TYR A 82 1.93 -8.36 11.68
C TYR A 82 0.49 -7.99 11.33
N LYS A 83 0.05 -8.10 10.07
CA LYS A 83 -1.32 -7.77 9.66
C LYS A 83 -2.39 -8.52 10.47
N LYS A 84 -2.05 -9.67 11.06
CA LYS A 84 -2.97 -10.45 11.91
C LYS A 84 -2.99 -10.05 13.39
N SER A 85 -2.06 -9.20 13.83
CA SER A 85 -1.83 -8.90 15.24
C SER A 85 -1.63 -7.43 15.56
N ASN A 86 -0.92 -6.69 14.72
CA ASN A 86 -0.56 -5.29 14.88
C ASN A 86 -0.45 -4.61 13.49
N PRO A 87 -1.50 -3.95 13.01
CA PRO A 87 -1.50 -3.30 11.69
C PRO A 87 -0.46 -2.18 11.55
N GLU A 88 -0.13 -1.46 12.63
CA GLU A 88 0.90 -0.41 12.62
C GLU A 88 2.29 -0.97 12.30
N ASP A 89 2.65 -2.10 12.93
CA ASP A 89 3.92 -2.80 12.65
C ASP A 89 3.93 -3.35 11.21
N ALA A 90 2.76 -3.75 10.68
CA ALA A 90 2.63 -4.20 9.30
C ALA A 90 2.93 -3.10 8.29
N VAL A 91 2.45 -1.88 8.56
CA VAL A 91 2.75 -0.68 7.76
C VAL A 91 4.22 -0.31 7.87
N ALA A 92 4.79 -0.32 9.08
CA ALA A 92 6.21 -0.02 9.28
C ALA A 92 7.12 -0.98 8.49
N ALA A 93 6.82 -2.29 8.52
CA ALA A 93 7.55 -3.28 7.74
C ALA A 93 7.41 -3.08 6.22
N LEU A 94 6.21 -2.77 5.72
CA LEU A 94 6.03 -2.46 4.28
C LEU A 94 6.80 -1.21 3.86
N LYS A 95 6.83 -0.16 4.68
CA LYS A 95 7.58 1.06 4.38
C LYS A 95 9.08 0.78 4.20
N MET A 96 9.66 -0.11 5.01
CA MET A 96 11.06 -0.54 4.82
C MET A 96 11.27 -1.27 3.49
N ALA A 97 10.34 -2.16 3.11
CA ALA A 97 10.41 -2.86 1.81
C ALA A 97 10.26 -1.88 0.64
N ILE A 98 9.35 -0.92 0.75
CA ILE A 98 9.10 0.12 -0.26
C ILE A 98 10.33 1.00 -0.44
N GLU A 99 10.98 1.44 0.64
CA GLU A 99 12.22 2.22 0.59
C GLU A 99 13.28 1.49 -0.25
N ILE A 100 13.55 0.22 0.08
CA ILE A 100 14.51 -0.60 -0.68
C ILE A 100 14.11 -0.73 -2.16
N LEU A 101 12.84 -1.00 -2.45
CA LEU A 101 12.36 -1.16 -3.83
C LEU A 101 12.51 0.13 -4.63
N THR A 102 12.18 1.28 -4.04
CA THR A 102 12.31 2.59 -4.69
C THR A 102 13.77 2.97 -4.94
N GLU A 103 14.67 2.73 -4.00
CA GLU A 103 16.13 2.92 -4.19
C GLU A 103 16.67 2.05 -5.33
N ARG A 104 16.10 0.85 -5.53
CA ARG A 104 16.46 -0.07 -6.61
C ARG A 104 15.71 0.19 -7.93
N GLY A 105 14.92 1.26 -8.00
CA GLY A 105 14.14 1.64 -9.19
C GLY A 105 12.99 0.68 -9.52
N ARG A 106 12.54 -0.15 -8.58
CA ARG A 106 11.46 -1.13 -8.76
C ARG A 106 10.10 -0.51 -8.44
N PHE A 107 9.74 0.58 -9.13
CA PHE A 107 8.56 1.40 -8.81
C PHE A 107 7.24 0.64 -8.93
N HIS A 108 7.07 -0.25 -9.92
CA HIS A 108 5.85 -1.06 -10.02
C HIS A 108 5.60 -1.94 -8.77
N ALA A 109 6.66 -2.57 -8.23
CA ALA A 109 6.57 -3.39 -7.03
C ALA A 109 6.37 -2.52 -5.77
N ALA A 110 7.07 -1.38 -5.69
CA ALA A 110 6.87 -0.40 -4.62
C ALA A 110 5.41 0.10 -4.57
N ALA A 111 4.81 0.40 -5.73
CA ALA A 111 3.42 0.82 -5.85
C ALA A 111 2.43 -0.23 -5.35
N ALA A 112 2.70 -1.51 -5.61
CA ALA A 112 1.86 -2.60 -5.10
C ALA A 112 1.85 -2.65 -3.57
N HIS A 113 3.01 -2.51 -2.94
CA HIS A 113 3.11 -2.48 -1.48
C HIS A 113 2.60 -1.17 -0.89
N GLN A 114 2.76 -0.04 -1.57
CA GLN A 114 2.20 1.24 -1.16
C GLN A 114 0.67 1.22 -1.17
N LYS A 115 0.07 0.57 -2.18
CA LYS A 115 -1.36 0.29 -2.22
C LYS A 115 -1.79 -0.61 -1.05
N GLU A 116 -0.99 -1.62 -0.70
CA GLU A 116 -1.26 -2.48 0.47
C GLU A 116 -1.20 -1.67 1.79
N VAL A 117 -0.26 -0.75 1.94
CA VAL A 117 -0.22 0.22 3.05
C VAL A 117 -1.51 1.03 3.12
N ALA A 118 -1.97 1.55 1.98
CA ALA A 118 -3.22 2.31 1.90
C ALA A 118 -4.44 1.48 2.34
N GLN A 119 -4.50 0.20 1.96
CA GLN A 119 -5.56 -0.72 2.36
C GLN A 119 -5.56 -1.01 3.88
N ILE A 120 -4.39 -1.10 4.50
CA ILE A 120 -4.27 -1.26 5.95
C ILE A 120 -4.78 0.00 6.66
N TYR A 121 -4.41 1.19 6.16
CA TYR A 121 -4.95 2.44 6.69
C TYR A 121 -6.47 2.56 6.52
N GLU A 122 -7.01 2.12 5.38
CA GLU A 122 -8.44 2.15 5.07
C GLU A 122 -9.24 1.21 5.99
N SER A 123 -8.79 -0.03 6.19
CA SER A 123 -9.60 -1.10 6.79
C SER A 123 -9.26 -1.43 8.25
N ASP A 124 -7.97 -1.44 8.61
CA ASP A 124 -7.52 -1.91 9.92
C ASP A 124 -7.31 -0.73 10.89
N LEU A 125 -6.74 0.38 10.39
CA LEU A 125 -6.41 1.56 11.21
C LEU A 125 -7.46 2.69 11.12
N ILE A 126 -8.36 2.63 10.14
CA ILE A 126 -9.42 3.62 9.89
C ILE A 126 -8.86 5.05 9.84
N ASN A 127 -7.72 5.22 9.16
CA ASN A 127 -7.08 6.51 8.94
C ASN A 127 -7.23 6.90 7.47
N ILE A 128 -8.32 7.60 7.17
CA ILE A 128 -8.72 7.98 5.81
C ILE A 128 -7.69 8.93 5.17
N GLU A 129 -7.14 9.87 5.93
CA GLU A 129 -6.12 10.81 5.42
C GLU A 129 -4.85 10.07 4.99
N ALA A 130 -4.32 9.21 5.86
CA ALA A 130 -3.13 8.42 5.54
C ALA A 130 -3.38 7.41 4.41
N ALA A 131 -4.59 6.82 4.34
CA ALA A 131 -4.98 5.95 3.23
C ALA A 131 -5.00 6.71 1.90
N MET A 132 -5.61 7.90 1.87
CA MET A 132 -5.68 8.76 0.68
C MET A 132 -4.28 9.14 0.18
N GLU A 133 -3.39 9.58 1.07
CA GLU A 133 -2.01 9.90 0.71
C GLU A 133 -1.26 8.68 0.15
N ALA A 134 -1.42 7.52 0.79
CA ALA A 134 -0.77 6.29 0.34
C ALA A 134 -1.29 5.85 -1.04
N TYR A 135 -2.61 5.91 -1.29
CA TYR A 135 -3.19 5.63 -2.60
C TYR A 135 -2.73 6.63 -3.68
N GLN A 136 -2.56 7.91 -3.33
CA GLN A 136 -2.04 8.92 -4.26
C GLN A 136 -0.61 8.58 -4.69
N ILE A 137 0.28 8.27 -3.75
CA ILE A 137 1.67 7.89 -4.07
C ILE A 137 1.70 6.63 -4.94
N ALA A 138 0.87 5.63 -4.63
CA ALA A 138 0.76 4.42 -5.45
C ALA A 138 0.26 4.71 -6.87
N ALA A 139 -0.74 5.60 -7.01
CA ALA A 139 -1.23 6.05 -8.32
C ALA A 139 -0.12 6.73 -9.13
N ASP A 140 0.66 7.61 -8.52
CA ASP A 140 1.73 8.36 -9.19
C ASP A 140 2.83 7.41 -9.69
N TRP A 141 3.25 6.43 -8.88
CA TRP A 141 4.22 5.42 -9.30
C TRP A 141 3.67 4.49 -10.39
N TYR A 142 2.42 4.04 -10.29
CA TYR A 142 1.80 3.25 -11.35
C TYR A 142 1.67 4.05 -12.66
N GLY A 143 1.34 5.34 -12.57
CA GLY A 143 1.26 6.23 -13.73
C GLY A 143 2.62 6.39 -14.43
N GLY A 144 3.70 6.54 -13.65
CA GLY A 144 5.06 6.60 -14.17
C GLY A 144 5.53 5.31 -14.85
N GLU A 145 5.03 4.15 -14.41
CA GLU A 145 5.32 2.83 -14.98
C GLU A 145 4.31 2.43 -16.09
N GLU A 146 3.53 3.37 -16.61
CA GLU A 146 2.49 3.17 -17.64
C GLU A 146 1.40 2.14 -17.27
N ALA A 147 1.28 1.82 -15.97
CA ALA A 147 0.28 0.90 -15.42
C ALA A 147 -1.06 1.62 -15.18
N THR A 148 -1.67 2.10 -16.26
CA THR A 148 -2.84 3.00 -16.24
C THR A 148 -4.05 2.43 -15.49
N ALA A 149 -4.34 1.13 -15.63
CA ALA A 149 -5.45 0.49 -14.94
C ALA A 149 -5.28 0.50 -13.41
N GLN A 150 -4.07 0.19 -12.92
CA GLN A 150 -3.73 0.21 -11.51
C GLN A 150 -3.70 1.64 -10.96
N ALA A 151 -3.15 2.59 -11.73
CA ALA A 151 -3.14 4.00 -11.38
C ALA A 151 -4.58 4.54 -11.21
N ASN A 152 -5.45 4.29 -12.20
CA ASN A 152 -6.85 4.70 -12.17
C ASN A 152 -7.59 4.10 -10.96
N ALA A 153 -7.37 2.82 -10.66
CA ALA A 153 -7.97 2.19 -9.48
C ALA A 153 -7.56 2.86 -8.16
N CYS A 154 -6.31 3.34 -8.05
CA CYS A 154 -5.85 4.08 -6.88
C CYS A 154 -6.39 5.51 -6.86
N LEU A 155 -6.44 6.21 -8.00
CA LEU A 155 -7.01 7.56 -8.11
C LEU A 155 -8.49 7.62 -7.73
N LEU A 156 -9.27 6.60 -8.08
CA LEU A 156 -10.67 6.51 -7.65
C LEU A 156 -10.80 6.43 -6.13
N LYS A 157 -9.93 5.67 -5.47
CA LYS A 157 -9.88 5.63 -4.00
C LYS A 157 -9.48 6.99 -3.41
N VAL A 158 -8.52 7.68 -4.02
CA VAL A 158 -8.19 9.06 -3.62
C VAL A 158 -9.39 9.98 -3.74
N ALA A 159 -10.15 9.89 -4.83
CA ALA A 159 -11.33 10.71 -5.06
C ALA A 159 -12.43 10.44 -4.01
N GLU A 160 -12.69 9.16 -3.72
CA GLU A 160 -13.65 8.74 -2.69
C GLU A 160 -13.29 9.27 -1.31
N PHE A 161 -12.01 9.16 -0.90
CA PHE A 161 -11.57 9.67 0.40
C PHE A 161 -11.50 11.19 0.44
N ALA A 162 -11.09 11.85 -0.64
CA ALA A 162 -11.13 13.30 -0.75
C ALA A 162 -12.56 13.82 -0.54
N ALA A 163 -13.56 13.17 -1.13
CA ALA A 163 -14.97 13.54 -0.92
C ALA A 163 -15.41 13.35 0.53
N GLN A 164 -14.99 12.25 1.20
CA GLN A 164 -15.29 12.01 2.62
C GLN A 164 -14.63 13.03 3.55
N LEU A 165 -13.46 13.54 3.17
CA LEU A 165 -12.73 14.59 3.89
C LEU A 165 -13.18 16.01 3.49
N GLU A 166 -14.31 16.14 2.78
CA GLU A 166 -14.86 17.41 2.29
C GLU A 166 -13.93 18.19 1.33
N GLN A 167 -12.90 17.53 0.78
CA GLN A 167 -12.01 18.04 -0.26
C GLN A 167 -12.66 17.87 -1.64
N TYR A 168 -13.86 18.44 -1.81
CA TYR A 168 -14.71 18.19 -2.99
C TYR A 168 -14.04 18.57 -4.31
N GLU A 169 -13.30 19.70 -4.36
CA GLU A 169 -12.57 20.12 -5.56
C GLU A 169 -11.57 19.05 -6.03
N ARG A 170 -10.80 18.50 -5.08
CA ARG A 170 -9.84 17.43 -5.34
C ARG A 170 -10.54 16.15 -5.80
N ALA A 171 -11.66 15.80 -5.17
CA ALA A 171 -12.45 14.64 -5.56
C ALA A 171 -12.94 14.74 -7.01
N ILE A 172 -13.50 15.90 -7.38
CA ILE A 172 -13.98 16.19 -8.74
C ILE A 172 -12.83 16.03 -9.74
N GLU A 173 -11.69 16.67 -9.48
CA GLU A 173 -10.52 16.59 -10.36
C GLU A 173 -10.12 15.14 -10.63
N LYS A 174 -10.06 14.30 -9.58
CA LYS A 174 -9.64 12.90 -9.73
C LYS A 174 -10.69 12.03 -10.41
N PHE A 175 -11.97 12.21 -10.12
CA PHE A 175 -13.04 11.51 -10.85
C PHE A 175 -13.03 11.86 -12.34
N GLU A 176 -12.92 13.14 -12.68
CA GLU A 176 -12.85 13.58 -14.07
C GLU A 176 -11.58 13.11 -14.78
N GLN A 177 -10.43 13.12 -14.09
CA GLN A 177 -9.18 12.62 -14.63
C GLN A 177 -9.32 11.15 -15.05
N VAL A 178 -9.85 10.30 -14.18
CA VAL A 178 -10.05 8.87 -14.48
C VAL A 178 -11.12 8.69 -15.55
N ALA A 179 -12.20 9.46 -15.51
CA ALA A 179 -13.27 9.37 -16.51
C ALA A 179 -12.72 9.69 -17.91
N ARG A 180 -12.01 10.83 -18.07
CA ARG A 180 -11.39 11.24 -19.34
C ARG A 180 -10.41 10.19 -19.89
N ALA A 181 -9.63 9.57 -19.01
CA ALA A 181 -8.68 8.53 -19.39
C ALA A 181 -9.36 7.22 -19.88
N ASN A 182 -10.65 7.03 -19.61
CA ASN A 182 -11.38 5.79 -19.91
C ASN A 182 -12.57 5.99 -20.87
N VAL A 183 -12.78 7.18 -21.43
CA VAL A 183 -13.90 7.48 -22.36
C VAL A 183 -13.91 6.54 -23.57
N ASP A 184 -12.74 6.26 -24.14
CA ASP A 184 -12.60 5.40 -25.32
C ASP A 184 -12.62 3.89 -24.98
N ASN A 185 -12.59 3.54 -23.69
CA ASN A 185 -12.54 2.15 -23.25
C ASN A 185 -13.95 1.58 -23.07
N GLN A 186 -14.37 0.77 -24.04
CA GLN A 186 -15.70 0.15 -24.07
C GLN A 186 -15.98 -0.77 -22.87
N LEU A 187 -14.94 -1.30 -22.20
CA LEU A 187 -15.09 -2.17 -21.03
C LEU A 187 -15.49 -1.41 -19.76
N THR A 188 -15.12 -0.13 -19.65
CA THR A 188 -15.34 0.72 -18.47
C THR A 188 -16.51 1.69 -18.65
N LYS A 189 -17.22 1.62 -19.78
CA LYS A 189 -18.29 2.57 -20.13
C LYS A 189 -19.36 2.70 -19.05
N TRP A 190 -19.74 1.60 -18.38
CA TRP A 190 -20.72 1.63 -17.29
C TRP A 190 -20.17 2.30 -16.02
N SER A 191 -18.87 2.21 -15.78
CA SER A 191 -18.23 2.83 -14.62
C SER A 191 -18.01 4.33 -14.78
N LEU A 192 -17.97 4.86 -16.01
CA LEU A 192 -17.82 6.29 -16.27
C LEU A 192 -18.98 7.11 -15.70
N LYS A 193 -20.20 6.57 -15.78
CA LYS A 193 -21.42 7.23 -15.30
C LYS A 193 -21.41 7.41 -13.78
N ASP A 194 -21.00 6.37 -13.05
CA ASP A 194 -20.78 6.44 -11.60
C ASP A 194 -19.76 7.53 -11.23
N TYR A 195 -18.68 7.68 -12.01
CA TYR A 195 -17.67 8.72 -11.75
C TYR A 195 -18.21 10.13 -12.01
N PHE A 196 -18.96 10.34 -13.10
CA PHE A 196 -19.61 11.61 -13.40
C PHE A 196 -20.67 11.97 -12.37
N LEU A 197 -21.45 11.00 -11.90
CA LEU A 197 -22.42 11.20 -10.83
C LEU A 197 -21.71 11.62 -9.54
N LYS A 198 -20.67 10.89 -9.12
CA LYS A 198 -19.88 11.23 -7.92
C LYS A 198 -19.24 12.62 -8.01
N ALA A 199 -18.70 12.99 -9.17
CA ALA A 199 -18.17 14.34 -9.41
C ALA A 199 -19.28 15.42 -9.32
N GLY A 200 -20.44 15.17 -9.95
CA GLY A 200 -21.60 16.07 -9.88
C GLY A 200 -22.15 16.24 -8.46
N LEU A 201 -22.18 15.18 -7.66
CA LEU A 201 -22.56 15.23 -6.25
C LEU A 201 -21.58 16.11 -5.44
N CYS A 202 -20.27 15.99 -5.70
CA CYS A 202 -19.27 16.86 -5.08
C CYS A 202 -19.45 18.34 -5.47
N GLN A 203 -19.81 18.63 -6.74
CA GLN A 203 -20.10 19.99 -7.19
C GLN A 203 -21.37 20.58 -6.53
N LEU A 204 -22.39 19.75 -6.30
CA LEU A 204 -23.57 20.13 -5.52
C LEU A 204 -23.20 20.49 -4.07
N CYS A 205 -22.29 19.74 -3.45
CA CYS A 205 -21.78 20.06 -2.10
C CYS A 205 -21.07 21.41 -2.05
N LEU A 206 -20.36 21.80 -3.13
CA LEU A 206 -19.74 23.12 -3.27
C LEU A 206 -20.75 24.25 -3.51
N LYS A 207 -22.03 23.94 -3.76
CA LYS A 207 -23.10 24.89 -4.11
C LYS A 207 -22.80 25.72 -5.37
N ASP A 208 -21.93 25.23 -6.25
CA ASP A 208 -21.63 25.85 -7.54
C ASP A 208 -22.61 25.32 -8.61
N THR A 209 -23.78 25.97 -8.71
CA THR A 209 -24.80 25.58 -9.68
C THR A 209 -24.37 25.83 -11.13
N ASP A 210 -23.51 26.81 -11.37
CA ASP A 210 -23.03 27.16 -12.72
C ASP A 210 -21.91 26.22 -13.16
N GLY A 211 -21.04 25.80 -12.23
CA GLY A 211 -20.09 24.71 -12.43
C GLY A 211 -20.77 23.39 -12.75
N LEU A 212 -21.84 23.05 -12.01
CA LEU A 212 -22.62 21.85 -12.25
C LEU A 212 -23.26 21.80 -13.63
N GLN A 213 -23.90 22.88 -14.08
CA GLN A 213 -24.50 22.91 -15.41
C GLN A 213 -23.46 22.73 -16.52
N ARG A 214 -22.29 23.35 -16.38
CA ARG A 214 -21.19 23.20 -17.33
C ARG A 214 -20.63 21.77 -17.33
N ALA A 215 -20.43 21.20 -16.14
CA ALA A 215 -19.94 19.83 -15.99
C ALA A 215 -20.92 18.81 -16.59
N LEU A 216 -22.22 18.95 -16.31
CA LEU A 216 -23.25 18.09 -16.89
C LEU A 216 -23.28 18.16 -18.42
N ALA A 217 -23.13 19.35 -19.00
CA ALA A 217 -23.01 19.49 -20.46
C ALA A 217 -21.77 18.76 -20.99
N CYS A 218 -20.61 18.94 -20.35
CA CYS A 218 -19.39 18.22 -20.70
C CYS A 218 -19.53 16.70 -20.57
N TYR A 219 -20.22 16.20 -19.53
CA TYR A 219 -20.42 14.76 -19.34
C TYR A 219 -21.34 14.15 -20.41
N GLN A 220 -22.36 14.90 -20.85
CA GLN A 220 -23.23 14.50 -21.96
C GLN A 220 -22.49 14.46 -23.30
N ASP A 221 -21.54 15.36 -23.52
CA ASP A 221 -20.66 15.34 -24.70
C ASP A 221 -19.68 14.16 -24.66
N MET A 222 -19.17 13.80 -23.47
CA MET A 222 -18.25 12.68 -23.29
C MET A 222 -18.92 11.31 -23.40
N ASP A 223 -20.15 11.15 -22.90
CA ASP A 223 -20.97 9.95 -23.11
C ASP A 223 -22.41 10.34 -23.46
N LEU A 224 -22.76 10.18 -24.75
CA LEU A 224 -24.11 10.43 -25.28
C LEU A 224 -25.21 9.62 -24.59
N THR A 225 -24.85 8.54 -23.87
CA THR A 225 -25.78 7.71 -23.11
C THR A 225 -25.93 8.14 -21.65
N PHE A 226 -25.18 9.12 -21.18
CA PHE A 226 -25.22 9.61 -19.80
C PHE A 226 -26.62 10.16 -19.46
N GLY A 227 -27.13 11.08 -20.29
CA GLY A 227 -28.43 11.72 -20.08
C GLY A 227 -29.67 10.83 -20.25
N SER A 228 -29.51 9.60 -20.74
CA SER A 228 -30.63 8.63 -20.91
C SER A 228 -30.73 7.60 -19.78
N THR A 229 -29.79 7.63 -18.83
CA THR A 229 -29.75 6.75 -17.65
C THR A 229 -30.22 7.48 -16.40
N ARG A 230 -30.89 6.77 -15.48
CA ARG A 230 -31.44 7.31 -14.21
C ARG A 230 -30.44 7.23 -13.04
N GLU A 231 -29.16 7.30 -13.34
CA GLU A 231 -28.12 7.38 -12.31
C GLU A 231 -28.04 8.81 -11.74
#